data_AF-A0A067GVH9-F1
#
_entry.id   AF-A0A067GVH9-F1
#
_cell.length_a   1.000
_cell.length_b   1.000
_cell.length_c   1.000
_cell.angle_alpha   90.00
_cell.angle_beta   90.00
_cell.angle_gamma   90.00
#
_symmetry.space_group_name_H-M   'P 1'
#
loop_
_entity.id
_entity.type
_entity.pdbx_description
1 polymer ?
#
loop_
_entity_poly.entity_id
_entity_poly.type
_entity_poly.pdbx_seq_one_letter_code
_entity_poly.pdbx_strand_id
1 'polypeptide(L)'
;MIRLFKVKEKQKEDAENNTGGTPVKKQCAGELRLHKDITELNLPEACKISFPNGQDDLMNFEVSIKPDEGYYQNGTFVFSFEVPPIYPHDAPKVKCKTKVDIFFLNFIHMLLLFNHAIKLELYTFESNLQVYHPNIDLEGNVCLNVLREDWKPVLNINTIIYGLYHLFTVMLDHSIFFAFSF
;
A
#
# COMPACT_ATOMS: atom_id res chain seq x y z
N MET A 1 -14.37 0.59 -41.94
CA MET A 1 -15.62 1.11 -41.37
C MET A 1 -15.66 1.21 -39.82
N ILE A 2 -14.59 0.89 -39.07
CA ILE A 2 -14.64 0.84 -37.59
C ILE A 2 -14.43 2.22 -36.91
N ARG A 3 -13.65 3.11 -37.52
CA ARG A 3 -13.35 4.43 -36.92
C ARG A 3 -14.56 5.37 -36.84
N LEU A 4 -15.54 5.22 -37.75
CA LEU A 4 -16.73 6.08 -37.76
C LEU A 4 -17.68 5.82 -36.58
N PHE A 5 -17.75 4.57 -36.08
CA PHE A 5 -18.63 4.23 -34.95
C PHE A 5 -18.13 4.81 -33.63
N LYS A 6 -16.82 4.70 -33.35
CA LYS A 6 -16.19 5.31 -32.16
C LYS A 6 -16.31 6.83 -32.14
N VAL A 7 -16.24 7.48 -33.31
CA VAL A 7 -16.38 8.94 -33.42
C VAL A 7 -17.83 9.37 -33.14
N LYS A 8 -18.82 8.60 -33.59
CA LYS A 8 -20.24 8.87 -33.30
C LYS A 8 -20.61 8.61 -31.83
N GLU A 9 -20.03 7.60 -31.19
CA GLU A 9 -20.24 7.33 -29.75
C GLU A 9 -19.64 8.45 -28.89
N LYS A 10 -18.43 8.89 -29.21
CA LYS A 10 -17.78 10.01 -28.51
C LYS A 10 -18.54 11.33 -28.68
N GLN A 11 -19.04 11.62 -29.89
CA GLN A 11 -19.88 12.80 -30.15
C GLN A 11 -21.23 12.76 -29.44
N LYS A 12 -21.75 11.56 -29.12
CA LYS A 12 -23.01 11.40 -28.39
C LYS A 12 -22.81 11.56 -26.88
N GLU A 13 -21.70 11.07 -26.34
CA GLU A 13 -21.28 11.29 -24.94
C GLU A 13 -21.00 12.78 -24.64
N ASP A 14 -20.40 13.50 -25.60
CA ASP A 14 -20.14 14.95 -25.46
C ASP A 14 -21.44 15.79 -25.52
N ALA A 15 -22.50 15.29 -26.16
CA ALA A 15 -23.80 15.96 -26.26
C ALA A 15 -24.70 15.74 -25.02
N GLU A 16 -24.58 14.59 -24.35
CA GLU A 16 -25.38 14.24 -23.17
C GLU A 16 -24.90 14.97 -21.89
N ASN A 17 -23.65 15.44 -21.84
CA ASN A 17 -23.10 16.22 -20.73
C ASN A 17 -23.59 17.69 -20.65
N ASN A 18 -24.45 18.14 -21.58
CA ASN A 18 -24.90 19.53 -21.65
C ASN A 18 -26.35 19.77 -21.20
N THR A 19 -27.00 18.76 -20.61
CA THR A 19 -28.30 18.89 -19.94
C THR A 19 -28.13 18.60 -18.45
N GLY A 20 -28.44 19.59 -17.60
CA GLY A 20 -28.20 19.63 -16.16
C GLY A 20 -28.94 18.60 -15.31
N GLY A 21 -28.69 17.32 -15.54
CA GLY A 21 -28.80 16.26 -14.55
C GLY A 21 -27.48 16.13 -13.79
N THR A 22 -27.55 15.79 -12.50
CA THR A 22 -26.37 15.44 -11.70
C THR A 22 -25.53 14.42 -12.48
N PRO A 23 -24.23 14.65 -12.71
CA PRO A 23 -23.44 13.77 -13.55
C PRO A 23 -23.38 12.38 -12.89
N VAL A 24 -24.10 11.41 -13.45
CA VAL A 24 -23.94 10.01 -13.09
C VAL A 24 -22.55 9.63 -13.57
N LYS A 25 -21.60 9.60 -12.63
CA LYS A 25 -20.20 9.24 -12.90
C LYS A 25 -20.20 7.86 -13.55
N LYS A 26 -19.92 7.80 -14.86
CA LYS A 26 -19.83 6.55 -15.61
C LYS A 26 -18.65 5.76 -15.05
N GLN A 27 -18.94 4.79 -14.18
CA GLN A 27 -17.91 4.00 -13.51
C GLN A 27 -17.04 3.27 -14.54
N CYS A 28 -15.73 3.39 -14.40
CA CYS A 28 -14.80 2.69 -15.29
C CYS A 28 -14.69 1.21 -14.90
N ALA A 29 -14.25 0.35 -15.83
CA ALA A 29 -14.09 -1.08 -15.55
C ALA A 29 -13.16 -1.35 -14.35
N GLY A 30 -12.10 -0.54 -14.19
CA GLY A 30 -11.19 -0.64 -13.05
C GLY A 30 -11.82 -0.23 -11.72
N GLU A 31 -12.72 0.75 -11.72
CA GLU A 31 -13.47 1.17 -10.53
C GLU A 31 -14.47 0.09 -10.10
N LEU A 32 -15.17 -0.55 -11.06
CA LEU A 32 -16.04 -1.70 -10.78
C LEU A 32 -15.25 -2.88 -10.20
N ARG A 33 -14.07 -3.15 -10.77
CA ARG A 33 -13.18 -4.20 -10.27
C ARG A 33 -12.67 -3.87 -8.87
N LEU A 34 -12.24 -2.64 -8.62
CA LEU A 34 -11.77 -2.21 -7.30
C LEU A 34 -12.89 -2.28 -6.26
N HIS A 35 -14.10 -1.82 -6.60
CA HIS A 35 -15.24 -1.90 -5.69
C HIS A 35 -15.50 -3.34 -5.22
N LYS A 36 -15.40 -4.31 -6.14
CA LYS A 36 -15.48 -5.73 -5.79
C LYS A 36 -14.36 -6.14 -4.84
N ASP A 37 -13.11 -5.81 -5.17
CA ASP A 37 -11.95 -6.16 -4.36
C ASP A 37 -12.02 -5.56 -2.95
N ILE A 38 -12.52 -4.33 -2.80
CA ILE A 38 -12.73 -3.66 -1.50
C ILE A 38 -13.85 -4.35 -0.68
N THR A 39 -14.94 -4.76 -1.35
CA THR A 39 -16.07 -5.43 -0.69
C THR A 39 -15.69 -6.84 -0.22
N GLU A 40 -14.81 -7.52 -0.96
CA GLU A 40 -14.31 -8.86 -0.67
C GLU A 40 -13.00 -8.85 0.14
N LEU A 41 -12.63 -7.70 0.73
CA LEU A 41 -11.44 -7.62 1.59
C LEU A 41 -11.57 -8.56 2.78
N ASN A 42 -10.51 -9.32 3.02
CA ASN A 42 -10.33 -10.16 4.19
C ASN A 42 -8.97 -9.79 4.78
N LEU A 43 -8.99 -8.90 5.76
CA LEU A 43 -7.78 -8.30 6.32
C LEU A 43 -7.41 -8.98 7.64
N PRO A 44 -6.12 -9.16 7.95
CA PRO A 44 -5.67 -9.44 9.31
C PRO A 44 -6.15 -8.35 10.28
N GLU A 45 -6.34 -8.68 11.56
CA GLU A 45 -6.74 -7.70 12.60
C GLU A 45 -5.71 -6.55 12.75
N ALA A 46 -4.46 -6.84 12.41
CA ALA A 46 -3.35 -5.91 12.33
C ALA A 46 -3.50 -4.84 11.23
N CYS A 47 -4.42 -5.01 10.28
CA CYS A 47 -4.55 -4.14 9.10
C CYS A 47 -5.87 -3.34 9.14
N LYS A 48 -5.80 -2.06 8.79
CA LYS A 48 -6.97 -1.16 8.68
C LYS A 48 -6.92 -0.34 7.41
N ILE A 49 -8.07 -0.19 6.75
CA ILE A 49 -8.21 0.67 5.57
C ILE A 49 -8.79 2.04 5.96
N SER A 50 -8.32 3.10 5.33
CA SER A 50 -8.84 4.46 5.49
C SER A 50 -8.88 5.21 4.15
N PHE A 51 -9.86 6.10 4.00
CA PHE A 51 -10.08 6.90 2.79
C PHE A 51 -9.86 8.39 3.13
N PRO A 52 -8.62 8.90 3.02
CA PRO A 52 -8.27 10.25 3.49
C PRO A 52 -8.98 11.37 2.72
N ASN A 53 -9.33 11.13 1.46
CA ASN A 53 -10.01 12.11 0.58
C ASN A 53 -11.54 11.97 0.59
N GLY A 54 -12.09 11.12 1.48
CA GLY A 54 -13.51 10.78 1.53
C GLY A 54 -13.87 9.52 0.73
N GLN A 55 -15.07 8.99 0.98
CA GLN A 55 -15.52 7.69 0.45
C GLN A 55 -15.71 7.67 -1.08
N ASP A 56 -15.81 8.85 -1.70
CA ASP A 56 -16.01 9.00 -3.16
C ASP A 56 -14.73 8.84 -3.98
N ASP A 57 -13.55 8.84 -3.32
CA ASP A 57 -12.23 8.65 -3.95
C ASP A 57 -11.69 7.25 -3.67
N LEU A 58 -12.44 6.23 -4.12
CA LEU A 58 -12.10 4.83 -3.90
C LEU A 58 -10.74 4.43 -4.52
N MET A 59 -10.29 5.13 -5.56
CA MET A 59 -9.03 4.83 -6.26
C MET A 59 -7.79 5.27 -5.48
N ASN A 60 -7.96 6.10 -4.45
CA ASN A 60 -6.89 6.54 -3.57
C ASN A 60 -7.25 6.24 -2.11
N PHE A 61 -6.62 5.24 -1.54
CA PHE A 61 -6.87 4.84 -0.15
C PHE A 61 -5.57 4.53 0.57
N GLU A 62 -5.68 4.38 1.89
CA GLU A 62 -4.56 4.04 2.74
C GLU A 62 -4.82 2.75 3.50
N VAL A 63 -3.75 1.99 3.72
CA VAL A 63 -3.75 0.80 4.56
C VAL A 63 -2.74 1.01 5.68
N SER A 64 -3.23 0.97 6.91
CA SER A 64 -2.41 0.96 8.12
C SER A 64 -2.15 -0.47 8.53
N ILE A 65 -0.89 -0.81 8.77
CA ILE A 65 -0.43 -2.11 9.24
C ILE A 65 0.20 -1.92 10.62
N LYS A 66 -0.28 -2.66 11.60
CA LYS A 66 0.23 -2.71 12.97
C LYS A 66 0.66 -4.15 13.31
N PRO A 67 1.93 -4.51 13.05
CA PRO A 67 2.43 -5.84 13.35
C PRO A 67 2.28 -6.15 14.84
N ASP A 68 1.80 -7.35 15.13
CA ASP A 68 1.62 -7.95 16.44
C ASP A 68 2.81 -8.83 16.86
N GLU A 69 3.69 -9.14 15.92
CA GLU A 69 4.93 -9.90 16.12
C GLU A 69 6.11 -9.35 15.30
N GLY A 70 7.29 -9.95 15.46
CA GLY A 70 8.50 -9.61 14.72
C GLY A 70 9.23 -8.35 15.20
N TYR A 71 10.24 -7.92 14.44
CA TYR A 71 11.08 -6.76 14.76
C TYR A 71 10.33 -5.42 14.75
N TYR A 72 9.22 -5.38 14.02
CA TYR A 72 8.41 -4.18 13.81
C TYR A 72 7.14 -4.15 14.67
N GLN A 73 7.03 -5.05 15.65
CA GLN A 73 5.91 -5.11 16.59
C GLN A 73 5.65 -3.76 17.24
N ASN A 74 4.38 -3.44 17.48
CA ASN A 74 3.90 -2.16 18.03
C ASN A 74 4.15 -0.92 17.14
N GLY A 75 4.86 -1.06 16.02
CA GLY A 75 4.96 -0.03 14.99
C GLY A 75 3.64 0.18 14.26
N THR A 76 3.49 1.32 13.57
CA THR A 76 2.35 1.57 12.70
C THR A 76 2.84 2.09 11.36
N PHE A 77 2.53 1.34 10.31
CA PHE A 77 3.01 1.57 8.95
C PHE A 77 1.84 1.94 8.06
N VAL A 78 1.86 3.13 7.48
CA VAL A 78 0.78 3.60 6.61
C VAL A 78 1.24 3.52 5.16
N PHE A 79 0.48 2.83 4.34
CA PHE A 79 0.72 2.68 2.90
C PHE A 79 -0.38 3.38 2.12
N SER A 80 -0.03 4.27 1.20
CA SER A 80 -0.96 4.84 0.24
C SER A 80 -1.01 4.00 -1.04
N PHE A 81 -2.23 3.72 -1.48
CA PHE A 81 -2.56 3.03 -2.72
C PHE A 81 -3.12 4.04 -3.71
N GLU A 82 -2.57 4.09 -4.91
CA GLU A 82 -3.09 4.81 -6.07
C GLU A 82 -3.41 3.78 -7.15
N VAL A 83 -4.70 3.50 -7.34
CA VAL A 83 -5.18 2.49 -8.29
C VAL A 83 -5.32 3.12 -9.68
N PRO A 84 -4.66 2.57 -10.73
CA PRO A 84 -4.77 3.13 -12.07
C PRO A 84 -6.16 2.85 -12.68
N PRO A 85 -6.68 3.70 -13.60
CA PRO A 85 -7.96 3.46 -14.28
C PRO A 85 -8.03 2.16 -15.10
N ILE A 86 -6.87 1.61 -15.49
CA ILE A 86 -6.75 0.36 -16.25
C ILE A 86 -6.64 -0.88 -15.35
N TYR A 87 -6.78 -0.72 -14.03
CA TYR A 87 -6.88 -1.83 -13.09
C TYR A 87 -7.94 -2.84 -13.56
N PRO A 88 -7.69 -4.16 -13.50
CA PRO A 88 -6.57 -4.86 -12.86
C PRO A 88 -5.39 -5.15 -13.81
N HIS A 89 -5.35 -4.58 -15.02
CA HIS A 89 -4.26 -4.86 -15.96
C HIS A 89 -2.92 -4.33 -15.45
N ASP A 90 -2.91 -3.12 -14.91
CA ASP A 90 -1.76 -2.56 -14.21
C ASP A 90 -1.96 -2.64 -12.70
N ALA A 91 -0.88 -2.86 -11.96
CA ALA A 91 -0.89 -2.91 -10.51
C ALA A 91 -1.19 -1.52 -9.92
N PRO A 92 -1.80 -1.45 -8.71
CA PRO A 92 -1.82 -0.23 -7.92
C PRO A 92 -0.40 0.24 -7.59
N LYS A 93 -0.16 1.55 -7.61
CA LYS A 93 1.07 2.10 -7.04
C LYS A 93 0.92 2.15 -5.53
N VAL A 94 1.91 1.60 -4.82
CA VAL A 94 1.94 1.58 -3.36
C VAL A 94 3.16 2.32 -2.86
N LYS A 95 2.96 3.22 -1.90
CA LYS A 95 4.04 3.92 -1.20
C LYS A 95 3.83 3.89 0.31
N CYS A 96 4.91 3.65 1.05
CA CYS A 96 4.95 3.86 2.48
C CYS A 96 4.96 5.37 2.78
N LYS A 97 4.04 5.84 3.62
CA LYS A 97 3.96 7.23 4.10
C LYS A 97 4.66 7.43 5.44
N THR A 98 4.88 6.36 6.20
CA THR A 98 5.62 6.42 7.46
C THR A 98 7.07 6.80 7.15
N LYS A 99 7.55 7.94 7.65
CA LYS A 99 8.92 8.42 7.39
C LYS A 99 9.96 7.39 7.86
N VAL A 100 10.97 7.13 7.01
CA VAL A 100 12.09 6.19 7.18
C VAL A 100 13.42 6.97 7.12
N ASP A 101 14.22 7.00 8.19
CA ASP A 101 15.47 7.77 8.38
C ASP A 101 16.44 6.85 9.10
N ILE A 102 17.67 6.96 8.62
CA ILE A 102 18.81 6.08 8.86
C ILE A 102 19.50 6.48 10.17
N PHE A 103 18.86 6.26 11.32
CA PHE A 103 19.56 6.49 12.60
C PHE A 103 19.47 5.34 13.61
N PHE A 104 18.75 4.26 13.32
CA PHE A 104 18.64 3.12 14.26
C PHE A 104 19.89 2.21 14.31
N LEU A 105 20.72 2.21 13.26
CA LEU A 105 21.94 1.39 13.21
C LEU A 105 23.05 1.88 14.15
N ASN A 106 23.13 3.19 14.43
CA ASN A 106 24.11 3.73 15.37
C ASN A 106 23.73 3.52 16.83
N PHE A 107 22.43 3.28 17.13
CA PHE A 107 21.96 3.12 18.50
C PHE A 107 22.05 1.67 18.99
N ILE A 108 21.81 0.67 18.12
CA ILE A 108 21.97 -0.75 18.48
C ILE A 108 23.45 -1.12 18.66
N HIS A 109 24.35 -0.56 17.84
CA HIS A 109 25.79 -0.78 18.02
C HIS A 109 26.32 -0.16 19.33
N MET A 110 25.70 0.94 19.79
CA MET A 110 26.02 1.57 21.07
C MET A 110 25.42 0.79 22.26
N LEU A 111 24.23 0.18 22.11
CA LEU A 111 23.61 -0.63 23.17
C LEU A 111 24.32 -1.98 23.41
N LEU A 112 24.87 -2.60 22.36
CA LEU A 112 25.63 -3.85 22.50
C LEU A 112 27.01 -3.65 23.17
N LEU A 113 27.51 -2.41 23.21
CA LEU A 113 28.78 -2.06 23.87
C LEU A 113 28.63 -1.69 25.35
N PHE A 114 27.44 -1.30 25.81
CA PHE A 114 27.19 -0.93 27.21
C PHE A 114 26.39 -2.00 27.94
N ASN A 115 27.09 -3.11 28.20
CA ASN A 115 26.64 -4.17 29.07
C ASN A 115 26.78 -3.73 30.55
N HIS A 116 25.94 -2.80 31.02
CA HIS A 116 25.58 -2.71 32.44
C HIS A 116 24.37 -1.77 32.65
N ALA A 117 23.35 -2.33 33.30
CA ALA A 117 22.18 -1.72 33.93
C ALA A 117 22.10 -0.18 33.96
N ILE A 118 21.25 0.39 33.12
CA ILE A 118 20.51 1.62 33.44
C ILE A 118 19.05 1.41 33.05
N LYS A 119 18.16 1.74 33.99
CA LYS A 119 16.70 1.70 33.94
C LYS A 119 16.12 2.02 32.56
N LEU A 120 15.41 1.06 31.97
CA LEU A 120 14.46 1.24 30.86
C LEU A 120 13.14 1.85 31.36
N GLU A 121 13.21 2.89 32.18
CA GLU A 121 12.07 3.76 32.46
C GLU A 121 12.37 5.12 31.84
N LEU A 122 11.50 5.52 30.91
CA LEU A 122 11.38 6.86 30.32
C LEU A 122 12.46 7.23 29.30
N TYR A 123 12.22 6.87 28.04
CA TYR A 123 12.41 7.83 26.96
C TYR A 123 11.29 7.67 25.92
N THR A 124 10.08 8.12 26.30
CA THR A 124 9.15 8.72 25.35
C THR A 124 9.85 9.96 24.78
N PHE A 125 10.59 9.78 23.69
CA PHE A 125 11.14 10.89 22.93
C PHE A 125 10.37 11.03 21.64
N GLU A 126 9.61 12.10 21.64
CA GLU A 126 8.91 12.69 20.52
C GLU A 126 9.94 13.15 19.49
N SER A 127 10.41 12.23 18.64
CA SER A 127 10.97 12.57 17.34
C SER A 127 10.98 11.34 16.45
N ASN A 128 10.06 11.30 15.49
CA ASN A 128 10.10 10.51 14.26
C ASN A 128 10.95 9.23 14.34
N LEU A 129 10.42 8.18 14.98
CA LEU A 129 11.04 6.86 14.92
C LEU A 129 10.88 6.35 13.49
N GLN A 130 11.95 6.45 12.73
CA GLN A 130 11.89 6.15 11.32
C GLN A 130 12.40 4.74 11.05
N VAL A 131 11.61 3.97 10.29
CA VAL A 131 11.72 2.51 10.27
C VAL A 131 12.34 2.01 8.97
N TYR A 132 13.58 1.54 9.01
CA TYR A 132 14.23 0.93 7.85
C TYR A 132 13.65 -0.45 7.56
N HIS A 133 13.31 -0.72 6.31
CA HIS A 133 12.91 -2.03 5.82
C HIS A 133 13.66 -2.31 4.50
N PRO A 134 14.30 -3.47 4.28
CA PRO A 134 15.09 -3.75 3.07
C PRO A 134 14.31 -3.55 1.76
N ASN A 135 12.99 -3.78 1.80
CA ASN A 135 12.07 -3.60 0.68
C ASN A 135 11.39 -2.22 0.64
N ILE A 136 11.80 -1.23 1.45
CA ILE A 136 11.23 0.13 1.44
C ILE A 136 12.36 1.15 1.48
N ASP A 137 12.43 2.01 0.46
CA ASP A 137 13.44 3.08 0.41
C ASP A 137 13.02 4.32 1.22
N LEU A 138 13.88 5.35 1.22
CA LEU A 138 13.69 6.60 1.99
C LEU A 138 12.55 7.45 1.42
N GLU A 139 12.25 7.29 0.14
CA GLU A 139 11.14 7.93 -0.55
C GLU A 139 9.81 7.17 -0.36
N GLY A 140 9.85 6.04 0.36
CA GLY A 140 8.71 5.19 0.65
C GLY A 140 8.30 4.26 -0.49
N ASN A 141 9.11 4.12 -1.54
CA ASN A 141 8.81 3.17 -2.61
C ASN A 141 8.97 1.74 -2.09
N VAL A 142 8.00 0.89 -2.42
CA VAL A 142 7.93 -0.50 -1.95
C VAL A 142 8.41 -1.46 -3.04
N CYS A 143 9.34 -2.33 -2.67
CA CYS A 143 9.93 -3.37 -3.50
C CYS A 143 9.28 -4.72 -3.19
N LEU A 144 8.11 -4.97 -3.77
CA LEU A 144 7.35 -6.21 -3.62
C LEU A 144 7.04 -6.80 -5.02
N ASN A 145 7.36 -8.07 -5.26
CA ASN A 145 7.29 -8.67 -6.60
C ASN A 145 5.87 -8.64 -7.19
N VAL A 146 4.84 -8.82 -6.35
CA VAL A 146 3.44 -8.75 -6.79
C VAL A 146 3.02 -7.34 -7.23
N LEU A 147 3.81 -6.30 -6.97
CA LEU A 147 3.61 -4.94 -7.50
C LEU A 147 4.42 -4.67 -8.77
N ARG A 148 5.22 -5.65 -9.22
CA ARG A 148 6.17 -5.54 -10.34
C ARG A 148 6.02 -6.72 -11.29
N GLU A 149 7.06 -7.55 -11.49
CA GLU A 149 7.08 -8.63 -12.47
C GLU A 149 6.00 -9.71 -12.24
N ASP A 150 5.59 -9.95 -11.00
CA ASP A 150 4.61 -11.00 -10.68
C ASP A 150 3.16 -10.51 -10.67
N TRP A 151 2.92 -9.21 -10.94
CA TRP A 151 1.55 -8.71 -11.03
C TRP A 151 0.80 -9.39 -12.17
N LYS A 152 -0.40 -9.89 -11.85
CA LYS A 152 -1.31 -10.47 -12.82
C LYS A 152 -2.72 -9.94 -12.56
N PRO A 153 -3.56 -9.75 -13.60
CA PRO A 153 -4.94 -9.28 -13.43
C PRO A 153 -5.83 -10.16 -12.55
N VAL A 154 -5.41 -11.40 -12.29
CA VAL A 154 -6.06 -12.34 -11.36
C VAL A 154 -5.80 -12.01 -9.89
N LEU A 155 -4.73 -11.27 -9.58
CA LEU A 155 -4.43 -10.79 -8.23
C LEU A 155 -5.32 -9.60 -7.87
N ASN A 156 -5.49 -9.38 -6.57
CA ASN A 156 -6.41 -8.41 -5.99
C ASN A 156 -5.75 -7.59 -4.88
N ILE A 157 -6.47 -6.60 -4.35
CA ILE A 157 -5.99 -5.73 -3.26
C ILE A 157 -5.61 -6.54 -2.00
N ASN A 158 -6.38 -7.59 -1.65
CA ASN A 158 -6.03 -8.49 -0.54
C ASN A 158 -4.62 -9.06 -0.68
N THR A 159 -4.26 -9.56 -1.87
CA THR A 159 -2.95 -10.16 -2.12
C THR A 159 -1.82 -9.17 -1.83
N ILE A 160 -2.00 -7.92 -2.23
CA ILE A 160 -1.03 -6.85 -1.97
C ILE A 160 -0.93 -6.58 -0.47
N ILE A 161 -2.05 -6.46 0.24
CA ILE A 161 -2.07 -6.16 1.68
C ILE A 161 -1.41 -7.30 2.48
N TYR A 162 -1.69 -8.55 2.15
CA TYR A 162 -1.01 -9.70 2.77
C TYR A 162 0.49 -9.70 2.47
N GLY A 163 0.89 -9.39 1.24
CA GLY A 163 2.30 -9.25 0.87
C GLY A 163 3.01 -8.17 1.69
N LEU A 164 2.37 -7.00 1.85
CA LEU A 164 2.88 -5.93 2.71
C LEU A 164 2.95 -6.34 4.18
N TYR A 165 1.91 -7.00 4.71
CA TYR A 165 1.91 -7.48 6.10
C TYR A 165 3.07 -8.44 6.35
N HIS A 166 3.33 -9.37 5.43
CA HIS A 166 4.43 -10.32 5.53
C HIS A 166 5.82 -9.67 5.53
N LEU A 167 6.00 -8.49 4.91
CA LEU A 167 7.26 -7.76 5.04
C LEU A 167 7.59 -7.45 6.52
N PHE A 168 6.57 -7.22 7.35
CA PHE A 168 6.78 -6.82 8.75
C PHE A 168 6.67 -7.95 9.79
N THR A 169 6.05 -9.08 9.43
CA THR A 169 5.84 -10.20 10.38
C THR A 169 6.80 -11.37 10.22
N VAL A 170 7.41 -11.54 9.05
CA VAL A 170 8.34 -12.65 8.84
C VAL A 170 9.57 -12.47 9.73
N MET A 171 9.64 -13.25 10.81
CA MET A 171 10.90 -13.58 11.49
C MET A 171 11.81 -14.17 10.43
N LEU A 172 13.00 -13.59 10.24
CA LEU A 172 13.99 -13.96 9.23
C LEU A 172 14.29 -15.48 9.22
N ASP A 173 13.44 -16.29 8.59
CA ASP A 173 13.84 -17.59 8.09
C ASP A 173 14.49 -17.33 6.74
N HIS A 174 15.79 -17.58 6.68
CA HIS A 174 16.67 -17.43 5.52
C HIS A 174 16.08 -18.00 4.21
N SER A 175 15.09 -18.88 4.31
CA SER A 175 14.36 -19.50 3.22
C SER A 175 13.45 -18.53 2.43
N ILE A 176 12.92 -17.47 3.05
CA ILE A 176 11.96 -16.54 2.40
C ILE A 176 12.67 -15.39 1.66
N PHE A 177 13.90 -15.07 2.06
CA PHE A 177 14.71 -14.04 1.38
C PHE A 177 14.95 -14.39 -0.11
N PHE A 178 14.95 -15.68 -0.46
CA PHE A 178 15.04 -16.14 -1.85
C PHE A 178 13.70 -16.15 -2.60
N ALA A 179 12.57 -16.22 -1.91
CA ALA A 179 11.26 -16.33 -2.55
C ALA A 179 10.68 -15.00 -3.04
N PHE A 180 11.15 -13.87 -2.49
CA PHE A 180 10.70 -12.52 -2.88
C PHE A 180 11.82 -11.64 -3.45
N SER A 181 12.98 -12.23 -3.76
CA SER A 181 14.15 -11.47 -4.23
C SER A 181 14.81 -12.03 -5.50
N PHE A 182 14.12 -12.87 -6.27
CA PHE A 182 14.52 -13.29 -7.61
C PHE A 182 13.34 -13.36 -8.57
#